data_AF-A0A3D5UUR5-F1
#
_entry.id   AF-A0A3D5UUR5-F1
#
_cell.length_a   1.000
_cell.length_b   1.000
_cell.length_c   1.000
_cell.angle_alpha   90.00
_cell.angle_beta   90.00
_cell.angle_gamma   90.00
#
_symmetry.space_group_name_H-M   'P 1'
#
loop_
_entity.id
_entity.type
_entity.pdbx_description
1 polymer ?
#
loop_
_entity_poly.entity_id
_entity_poly.type
_entity_poly.pdbx_seq_one_letter_code
_entity_poly.pdbx_strand_id
1 'polypeptide(L)'
;AHATAVDGGLGLQDAVTPVMHDIISFHNMLLVIITSIVILVAVLLAIVILRFNSRANPTPSKTTHNTLLEVAWTVLPVMILVVIAIPSFRLLYKEVVVPEADMTVKAVGYQWYWG
;
A
#
# COMPACT_ATOMS: atom_id res chain seq x y z
N ALA A 1 -25.27 -9.74 -4.19
CA ALA A 1 -25.38 -9.31 -5.60
C ALA A 1 -24.63 -7.99 -5.77
N HIS A 2 -23.29 -7.97 -5.71
CA HIS A 2 -22.48 -6.74 -5.82
C HIS A 2 -21.02 -6.98 -6.30
N ALA A 3 -20.69 -8.16 -6.85
CA ALA A 3 -19.37 -8.41 -7.47
C ALA A 3 -19.27 -7.83 -8.89
N THR A 4 -19.87 -6.66 -9.10
CA THR A 4 -19.88 -5.95 -10.37
C THR A 4 -19.44 -4.53 -10.12
N ALA A 5 -18.80 -3.91 -11.12
CA ALA A 5 -18.46 -2.50 -11.03
C ALA A 5 -19.73 -1.66 -10.80
N VAL A 6 -19.60 -0.64 -9.96
CA VAL A 6 -20.64 0.36 -9.70
C VAL A 6 -20.16 1.71 -10.22
N ASP A 7 -21.08 2.48 -10.81
CA ASP A 7 -20.77 3.82 -11.30
C ASP A 7 -20.26 4.70 -10.15
N GLY A 8 -19.13 5.37 -10.36
CA GLY A 8 -18.45 6.15 -9.32
C GLY A 8 -17.77 5.36 -8.20
N GLY A 9 -17.63 4.03 -8.33
CA GLY A 9 -16.93 3.20 -7.33
C GLY A 9 -15.44 3.55 -7.19
N LEU A 10 -14.98 3.79 -5.96
CA LEU A 10 -13.58 4.11 -5.65
C LEU A 10 -12.78 2.93 -5.05
N GLY A 11 -13.48 1.88 -4.61
CA GLY A 11 -12.89 0.71 -3.97
C GLY A 11 -12.82 -0.51 -4.89
N LEU A 12 -12.31 -1.62 -4.35
CA LEU A 12 -12.37 -2.93 -5.00
C LEU A 12 -13.82 -3.45 -5.02
N GLN A 13 -14.11 -4.35 -5.97
CA GLN A 13 -15.39 -5.07 -6.00
C GLN A 13 -15.56 -5.94 -4.75
N ASP A 14 -16.82 -6.23 -4.40
CA ASP A 14 -17.13 -7.07 -3.26
C ASP A 14 -16.48 -8.45 -3.39
N ALA A 15 -15.83 -8.87 -2.31
CA ALA A 15 -15.20 -10.18 -2.23
C ALA A 15 -16.26 -11.29 -2.25
N VAL A 16 -16.04 -12.27 -3.12
CA VAL A 16 -16.85 -13.50 -3.22
C VAL A 16 -16.06 -14.77 -2.89
N THR A 17 -14.77 -14.62 -2.54
CA THR A 17 -13.90 -15.72 -2.12
C THR A 17 -13.13 -15.34 -0.86
N PRO A 18 -12.73 -16.33 -0.02
CA PRO A 18 -11.90 -16.07 1.15
C PRO A 18 -10.56 -15.41 0.83
N VAL A 19 -9.99 -15.73 -0.34
CA VAL A 19 -8.75 -15.10 -0.82
C VAL A 19 -8.98 -13.62 -1.11
N MET A 20 -10.09 -13.27 -1.79
CA MET A 20 -10.39 -11.87 -2.08
C MET A 20 -10.67 -11.04 -0.81
N HIS A 21 -11.28 -11.63 0.23
CA HIS A 21 -11.42 -10.95 1.52
C HIS A 21 -10.07 -10.58 2.13
N ASP A 22 -9.10 -11.49 2.08
CA ASP A 22 -7.75 -11.23 2.59
C ASP A 22 -7.02 -10.19 1.73
N ILE A 23 -7.20 -10.21 0.39
CA ILE A 23 -6.67 -9.19 -0.53
C ILE A 23 -7.22 -7.80 -0.16
N ILE A 24 -8.53 -7.65 0.04
CA ILE A 24 -9.14 -6.36 0.41
C ILE A 24 -8.60 -5.90 1.77
N SER A 25 -8.48 -6.79 2.75
CA SER A 25 -7.94 -6.46 4.06
C SER A 25 -6.48 -5.99 3.97
N PHE A 26 -5.65 -6.70 3.20
CA PHE A 26 -4.25 -6.33 2.99
C PHE A 26 -4.13 -5.00 2.23
N HIS A 27 -4.94 -4.81 1.19
CA HIS A 27 -5.04 -3.54 0.45
C HIS A 27 -5.38 -2.36 1.37
N ASN A 28 -6.40 -2.50 2.22
CA ASN A 28 -6.82 -1.43 3.13
C ASN A 28 -5.73 -1.10 4.15
N MET A 29 -5.06 -2.11 4.71
CA MET A 29 -3.92 -1.91 5.61
C MET A 29 -2.78 -1.16 4.92
N LEU A 30 -2.42 -1.57 3.70
CA LEU A 30 -1.40 -0.88 2.91
C LEU A 30 -1.78 0.58 2.64
N LEU A 31 -3.03 0.82 2.24
CA LEU A 31 -3.53 2.15 1.92
C LEU A 31 -3.39 3.09 3.14
N VAL A 32 -3.76 2.62 4.34
CA VAL A 32 -3.59 3.39 5.58
C VAL A 32 -2.11 3.72 5.83
N ILE A 33 -1.20 2.77 5.64
CA ILE A 33 0.24 3.00 5.86
C ILE A 33 0.78 4.05 4.88
N ILE A 34 0.55 3.89 3.58
CA ILE A 34 1.09 4.79 2.56
C ILE A 34 0.45 6.18 2.65
N THR A 35 -0.86 6.27 2.93
CA THR A 35 -1.54 7.55 3.13
C THR A 35 -0.99 8.27 4.36
N SER A 36 -0.68 7.55 5.44
CA SER A 36 -0.06 8.15 6.63
C SER A 36 1.33 8.73 6.33
N ILE A 37 2.12 8.04 5.50
CA ILE A 37 3.43 8.54 5.03
C ILE A 37 3.25 9.79 4.17
N VAL A 38 2.29 9.79 3.23
CA VAL A 38 1.99 10.96 2.39
C VAL A 38 1.57 12.16 3.25
N ILE A 39 0.71 11.97 4.25
CA ILE A 39 0.30 13.03 5.18
C ILE A 39 1.51 13.56 5.96
N LEU A 40 2.38 12.69 6.47
CA LEU A 40 3.61 13.10 7.16
C LEU A 40 4.48 14.00 6.27
N VAL A 41 4.74 13.57 5.03
CA VAL A 41 5.53 14.36 4.07
C VAL A 41 4.84 15.68 3.74
N ALA A 42 3.54 15.67 3.51
CA ALA A 42 2.77 16.88 3.21
C ALA A 42 2.81 17.89 4.37
N VAL A 43 2.69 17.43 5.62
CA VAL A 43 2.80 18.27 6.81
C VAL A 43 4.21 18.84 6.94
N LEU A 44 5.27 18.03 6.75
CA LEU A 44 6.65 18.51 6.79
C LEU A 44 6.90 19.56 5.70
N LEU A 45 6.40 19.37 4.49
CA LEU A 45 6.49 20.36 3.42
C LEU A 45 5.74 21.65 3.75
N ALA A 46 4.53 21.54 4.32
CA ALA A 46 3.77 22.71 4.77
C ALA A 46 4.54 23.50 5.85
N ILE A 47 5.16 22.81 6.80
CA ILE A 47 6.04 23.43 7.81
C ILE A 47 7.22 24.11 7.12
N VAL A 48 7.86 23.46 6.15
CA VAL A 48 8.99 24.04 5.42
C VAL A 48 8.61 25.33 4.72
N ILE A 49 7.49 25.33 4.00
CA ILE A 49 6.98 26.50 3.26
C ILE A 49 6.63 27.64 4.22
N LEU A 50 5.95 27.36 5.34
CA LEU A 50 5.45 28.39 6.24
C LEU A 50 6.52 28.93 7.19
N ARG A 51 7.40 28.07 7.70
CA ARG A 51 8.40 28.41 8.73
C ARG A 51 9.73 28.87 8.13
N PHE A 52 10.15 28.28 7.01
CA PHE A 52 11.50 28.48 6.46
C PHE A 52 11.51 29.26 5.14
N ASN A 53 10.42 29.96 4.78
CA ASN A 53 10.47 30.94 3.68
C ASN A 53 11.40 32.13 4.00
N SER A 54 11.82 32.85 2.96
CA SER A 54 12.78 33.96 3.06
C SER A 54 12.35 35.10 4.00
N ARG A 55 11.03 35.31 4.17
CA ARG A 55 10.49 36.32 5.06
C ARG A 55 10.52 35.89 6.53
N ALA A 56 10.20 34.62 6.80
CA ALA A 56 10.12 34.06 8.16
C ALA A 56 11.48 33.57 8.69
N ASN A 57 12.39 33.16 7.80
CA ASN A 57 13.73 32.68 8.14
C ASN A 57 14.79 33.30 7.21
N PRO A 58 15.12 34.59 7.39
CA PRO A 58 16.03 35.32 6.50
C PRO A 58 17.50 34.87 6.60
N THR A 59 17.90 34.21 7.68
CA THR A 59 19.24 33.62 7.84
C THR A 59 19.14 32.09 7.79
N PRO A 60 19.58 31.43 6.69
CA PRO A 60 19.50 29.99 6.58
C PRO A 60 20.52 29.30 7.49
N SER A 61 20.16 28.13 8.01
CA SER A 61 21.11 27.25 8.70
C SER A 61 22.18 26.73 7.72
N LYS A 62 23.38 26.46 8.24
CA LYS A 62 24.48 25.82 7.51
C LYS A 62 24.67 24.35 7.87
N THR A 63 23.75 23.77 8.65
CA THR A 63 23.82 22.37 9.05
C THR A 63 23.58 21.48 7.84
N THR A 64 24.50 20.55 7.56
CA THR A 64 24.44 19.68 6.37
C THR A 64 24.23 18.21 6.67
N HIS A 65 24.43 17.78 7.91
CA HIS A 65 24.34 16.38 8.31
C HIS A 65 23.76 16.27 9.72
N ASN A 66 23.06 15.16 9.96
CA ASN A 66 22.61 14.76 11.28
C ASN A 66 22.48 13.24 11.31
N THR A 67 23.56 12.58 11.74
CA THR A 67 23.66 11.12 11.71
C THR A 67 22.55 10.42 12.48
N LEU A 68 22.10 10.98 13.61
CA LEU A 68 21.01 10.38 14.39
C LEU A 68 19.68 10.42 13.61
N LEU A 69 19.40 11.53 12.94
CA LEU A 69 18.21 11.66 12.09
C LEU A 69 18.29 10.74 10.88
N GLU A 70 19.45 10.65 10.25
CA GLU A 70 19.71 9.77 9.11
C GLU A 70 19.47 8.30 9.47
N VAL A 71 20.00 7.84 10.60
CA VAL A 71 19.75 6.48 11.08
C VAL A 71 18.26 6.26 11.37
N ALA A 72 17.60 7.22 12.02
CA ALA A 72 16.18 7.10 12.36
C ALA A 72 15.30 6.96 11.11
N TRP A 73 15.50 7.83 10.10
CA TRP A 73 14.69 7.78 8.87
C TRP A 73 15.05 6.61 7.95
N THR A 74 16.15 5.89 8.19
CA THR A 74 16.53 4.72 7.38
C THR A 74 15.99 3.45 8.03
N VAL A 75 16.11 3.34 9.35
CA VAL A 75 15.60 2.19 10.11
C VAL A 75 14.07 2.18 10.09
N LEU A 76 13.41 3.33 10.25
CA LEU A 76 11.95 3.38 10.31
C LEU A 76 11.27 2.82 9.04
N PRO A 77 11.63 3.23 7.80
CA PRO A 77 11.09 2.62 6.58
C PRO A 77 11.37 1.13 6.47
N VAL A 78 12.56 0.67 6.87
CA VAL A 78 12.88 -0.77 6.85
C VAL A 78 11.93 -1.54 7.76
N MET A 79 11.67 -1.04 8.98
CA MET A 79 10.72 -1.67 9.90
C MET A 79 9.29 -1.69 9.33
N ILE A 80 8.84 -0.62 8.68
CA ILE A 80 7.52 -0.57 8.02
C ILE A 80 7.42 -1.65 6.94
N LEU A 81 8.46 -1.83 6.11
CA LEU A 81 8.48 -2.86 5.08
C LEU A 81 8.42 -4.28 5.66
N VAL A 82 9.11 -4.54 6.78
CA VAL A 82 9.04 -5.84 7.47
C VAL A 82 7.63 -6.13 7.97
N VAL A 83 6.94 -5.13 8.56
CA VAL A 83 5.55 -5.28 9.01
C VAL A 83 4.61 -5.59 7.85
N ILE A 84 4.83 -4.99 6.68
CA ILE A 84 4.06 -5.27 5.46
C ILE A 84 4.33 -6.69 4.93
N ALA A 85 5.58 -7.13 4.97
CA ALA A 85 6.00 -8.39 4.36
C ALA A 85 5.35 -9.63 5.00
N ILE A 86 5.15 -9.63 6.32
CA ILE A 86 4.60 -10.80 7.04
C ILE A 86 3.18 -11.18 6.54
N PRO A 87 2.16 -10.31 6.57
CA PRO A 87 0.85 -10.63 6.04
C PRO A 87 0.87 -10.84 4.51
N SER A 88 1.73 -10.10 3.79
CA SER A 88 1.87 -10.24 2.33
C SER A 88 2.27 -11.66 1.93
N PHE A 89 3.32 -12.22 2.56
CA PHE A 89 3.75 -13.58 2.23
C PHE A 89 2.70 -14.64 2.61
N ARG A 90 2.02 -14.47 3.75
CA ARG A 90 0.94 -15.39 4.14
C ARG A 90 -0.20 -15.41 3.10
N LEU A 91 -0.58 -14.24 2.60
CA LEU A 91 -1.59 -14.11 1.55
C LEU A 91 -1.09 -14.73 0.24
N LEU A 92 0.15 -14.44 -0.16
CA LEU A 92 0.76 -15.02 -1.36
C LEU A 92 0.71 -16.55 -1.34
N TYR A 93 1.08 -17.18 -0.22
CA TYR A 93 0.99 -18.63 -0.09
C TYR A 93 -0.43 -19.15 -0.24
N LYS A 94 -1.43 -18.43 0.28
CA LYS A 94 -2.84 -18.79 0.14
C LYS A 94 -3.35 -18.66 -1.30
N GLU A 95 -2.79 -17.75 -2.09
CA GLU A 95 -3.15 -17.55 -3.49
C GLU A 95 -2.58 -18.62 -4.42
N VAL A 96 -1.34 -19.06 -4.17
CA VAL A 96 -0.62 -19.93 -5.11
C VAL A 96 -0.72 -21.43 -4.80
N VAL A 97 -1.00 -21.79 -3.54
CA VAL A 97 -1.13 -23.20 -3.15
C VAL A 97 -2.53 -23.69 -3.49
N VAL A 98 -2.61 -24.57 -4.50
CA VAL A 98 -3.88 -25.16 -4.95
C VAL A 98 -4.26 -26.31 -4.01
N PRO A 99 -5.41 -26.24 -3.30
CA PRO A 99 -5.90 -27.34 -2.48
C PRO A 99 -6.49 -28.46 -3.34
N GLU A 100 -6.89 -29.56 -2.71
CA GLU A 100 -7.69 -30.59 -3.39
C GLU A 100 -8.99 -29.97 -3.93
N ALA A 101 -9.31 -30.29 -5.19
CA ALA A 101 -10.41 -29.67 -5.90
C ALA A 101 -11.70 -30.48 -5.74
N ASP A 102 -12.77 -29.84 -5.26
CA ASP A 102 -14.12 -30.40 -5.30
C ASP A 102 -14.66 -30.47 -6.75
N MET A 103 -14.22 -29.53 -7.59
CA MET A 103 -14.58 -29.45 -9.00
C MET A 103 -13.39 -28.93 -9.82
N THR A 104 -13.14 -29.56 -10.97
CA THR A 104 -12.09 -29.17 -11.91
C THR A 104 -12.69 -28.61 -13.20
N VAL A 105 -12.31 -27.40 -13.56
CA VAL A 105 -12.68 -26.75 -14.83
C VAL A 105 -11.40 -26.51 -15.63
N LYS A 106 -11.44 -26.86 -16.92
CA LYS A 106 -10.37 -26.54 -17.88
C LYS A 106 -10.86 -25.42 -18.79
N ALA A 107 -10.26 -24.24 -18.70
CA ALA A 107 -10.53 -23.13 -19.60
C ALA A 107 -9.51 -23.09 -20.74
N VAL A 108 -9.97 -22.93 -21.99
CA VAL A 108 -9.13 -22.81 -23.19
C VAL A 108 -9.43 -21.48 -23.87
N GLY A 109 -8.39 -20.68 -24.13
CA GLY A 109 -8.51 -19.39 -24.81
C GLY A 109 -8.53 -19.55 -26.33
N TYR A 110 -9.55 -18.96 -26.97
CA TYR A 110 -9.66 -18.80 -28.41
C TYR A 110 -9.59 -17.31 -28.79
N GLN A 111 -9.54 -17.03 -30.09
CA GLN A 111 -9.66 -15.64 -30.56
C GLN A 111 -11.04 -15.08 -30.19
N TRP A 112 -11.06 -14.23 -29.17
CA TRP A 112 -12.22 -13.52 -28.59
C TRP A 112 -13.26 -14.35 -27.84
N TYR A 113 -12.93 -15.55 -27.35
CA TYR A 113 -13.79 -16.29 -26.40
C TYR A 113 -13.01 -17.36 -25.60
N TRP A 114 -13.69 -17.99 -24.64
CA TRP A 114 -13.17 -19.08 -23.82
C TRP A 114 -14.06 -20.32 -23.98
N GLY A 115 -13.44 -21.50 -24.07
CA GLY A 115 -14.11 -22.80 -24.02
C GLY A 115 -13.74 -23.60 -22.80
#